data_AF-A0A176FRH6-F1
#
_entry.id   AF-A0A176FRH6-F1
#
_cell.length_a   1.000
_cell.length_b   1.000
_cell.length_c   1.000
_cell.angle_alpha   90.00
_cell.angle_beta   90.00
_cell.angle_gamma   90.00
#
_symmetry.space_group_name_H-M   'P 1'
#
loop_
_entity.id
_entity.type
_entity.pdbx_description
1 polymer ?
#
loop_
_entity_poly.entity_id
_entity_poly.type
_entity_poly.pdbx_seq_one_letter_code
_entity_poly.pdbx_strand_id
1 'polypeptide(L)'
;MTYTIPDLARLRRPALLIEAARLGVVNYNRERTLRRHLGDLHHPDSEAVLETLLEIEDELNQMRRNGYAGYSPARHVDVVIAILGEVRLMRAAARTDQEKASGIEAFFSLTKASSA
;
A
#
# COMPACT_ATOMS: atom_id res chain seq x y z
N MET A 1 -12.21 -4.88 -6.55
CA MET A 1 -11.54 -4.05 -7.58
C MET A 1 -10.03 -4.21 -7.42
N THR A 2 -9.36 -4.83 -8.37
CA THR A 2 -7.90 -5.08 -8.34
C THR A 2 -7.12 -3.80 -8.68
N TYR A 3 -6.52 -3.15 -7.68
CA TYR A 3 -5.58 -2.04 -7.90
C TYR A 3 -4.20 -2.58 -8.31
N THR A 4 -3.99 -2.72 -9.61
CA THR A 4 -2.68 -2.96 -10.21
C THR A 4 -1.79 -1.72 -10.03
N ILE A 5 -0.48 -1.92 -9.87
CA ILE A 5 0.56 -0.89 -9.71
C ILE A 5 0.59 0.23 -10.78
N PRO A 6 0.06 0.11 -12.03
CA PRO A 6 0.25 1.15 -13.03
C PRO A 6 -0.50 2.46 -12.74
N ASP A 7 -1.44 2.51 -11.80
CA ASP A 7 -2.30 3.69 -11.62
C ASP A 7 -1.62 4.87 -10.90
N LEU A 8 -0.45 4.65 -10.28
CA LEU A 8 0.36 5.72 -9.68
C LEU A 8 0.91 6.70 -10.73
N ALA A 9 0.94 6.32 -12.01
CA ALA A 9 1.34 7.21 -13.11
C ALA A 9 0.27 8.27 -13.44
N ARG A 10 -0.99 8.09 -13.00
CA ARG A 10 -2.07 9.07 -13.20
C ARG A 10 -2.08 10.18 -12.16
N LEU A 11 -1.41 9.97 -11.02
CA LEU A 11 -1.13 11.05 -10.09
C LEU A 11 -0.05 11.92 -10.74
N ARG A 12 -0.36 13.19 -11.09
CA ARG A 12 0.67 14.18 -11.49
C ARG A 12 1.56 14.52 -10.30
N ARG A 13 2.36 13.55 -9.85
CA ARG A 13 3.37 13.68 -8.81
C ARG A 13 4.69 13.99 -9.51
N PRO A 14 5.45 14.99 -9.06
CA PRO A 14 6.83 15.16 -9.49
C PRO A 14 7.54 13.81 -9.35
N ALA A 15 8.20 13.33 -10.40
CA ALA A 15 8.84 12.01 -10.42
C ALA A 15 9.76 11.78 -9.20
N LEU A 16 10.35 12.85 -8.68
CA LEU A 16 11.16 12.87 -7.46
C LEU A 16 10.44 12.37 -6.20
N LEU A 17 9.15 12.67 -6.00
CA LEU A 17 8.42 12.20 -4.81
C LEU A 17 8.21 10.69 -4.83
N ILE A 18 7.85 10.16 -6.01
CA ILE A 18 7.68 8.73 -6.20
C ILE A 18 9.01 8.01 -6.06
N GLU A 19 10.09 8.57 -6.61
CA GLU A 19 11.41 7.96 -6.51
C GLU A 19 11.94 7.96 -5.08
N ALA A 20 11.78 9.05 -4.34
CA ALA A 20 12.09 9.10 -2.92
C ALA A 20 11.29 8.07 -2.12
N ALA A 21 9.99 7.94 -2.42
CA ALA A 21 9.14 6.97 -1.75
C ALA A 21 9.51 5.52 -2.09
N ARG A 22 9.94 5.23 -3.32
CA ARG A 22 10.42 3.89 -3.73
C ARG A 22 11.67 3.47 -2.96
N LEU A 23 12.58 4.39 -2.70
CA LEU A 23 13.75 4.13 -1.85
C LEU A 23 13.34 3.95 -0.39
N GLY A 24 12.44 4.81 0.11
CA GLY A 24 12.00 4.79 1.50
C GLY A 24 11.17 3.56 1.89
N VAL A 25 10.34 3.03 0.98
CA VAL A 25 9.46 1.89 1.26
C VAL A 25 10.22 0.58 1.54
N VAL A 26 11.50 0.50 1.20
CA VAL A 26 12.35 -0.64 1.60
C VAL A 26 12.48 -0.73 3.13
N ASN A 27 12.45 0.41 3.81
CA ASN A 27 12.56 0.53 5.27
C ASN A 27 11.20 0.79 5.93
N TYR A 28 10.10 0.47 5.25
CA TYR A 28 8.76 0.71 5.77
C TYR A 28 8.51 -0.10 7.04
N ASN A 29 8.20 0.60 8.13
CA ASN A 29 7.69 0.03 9.37
C ASN A 29 6.28 0.53 9.60
N ARG A 30 5.30 -0.39 9.53
CA ARG A 30 3.87 -0.09 9.61
C ARG A 30 3.53 0.69 10.89
N GLU A 31 3.88 0.14 12.05
CA GLU A 31 3.56 0.74 13.34
C GLU A 31 4.10 2.17 13.47
N ARG A 32 5.39 2.37 13.20
CA ARG A 32 6.05 3.68 13.30
C ARG A 32 5.44 4.71 12.35
N THR A 33 5.16 4.30 11.11
CA THR A 33 4.70 5.21 10.05
C THR A 33 3.24 5.57 10.26
N LEU A 34 2.38 4.59 10.56
CA LEU A 34 0.97 4.84 10.84
C LEU A 34 0.80 5.68 12.11
N ARG A 35 1.60 5.44 13.16
CA ARG A 35 1.55 6.27 14.38
C ARG A 35 1.82 7.76 14.11
N ARG A 36 2.68 8.08 13.14
CA ARG A 36 3.00 9.46 12.75
C ARG A 36 1.85 10.17 12.03
N HIS A 37 0.99 9.43 11.33
CA HIS A 37 -0.05 10.01 10.46
C HIS A 37 -1.49 9.79 10.96
N LEU A 38 -1.74 8.67 11.63
CA LEU A 38 -3.04 8.22 12.12
C LEU A 38 -3.09 8.16 13.66
N GLY A 39 -1.95 8.31 14.34
CA GLY A 39 -1.86 8.18 15.80
C GLY A 39 -2.01 6.74 16.29
N ASP A 40 -2.43 6.57 17.54
CA ASP A 40 -2.61 5.24 18.16
C ASP A 40 -3.90 4.52 17.68
N LEU A 41 -4.71 5.16 16.84
CA LEU A 41 -5.96 4.63 16.27
C LEU A 41 -5.76 3.96 14.89
N HIS A 42 -4.61 3.32 14.66
CA HIS A 42 -4.38 2.65 13.39
C HIS A 42 -5.19 1.35 13.32
N HIS A 43 -5.96 1.17 12.24
CA HIS A 43 -6.80 0.00 12.06
C HIS A 43 -5.93 -1.23 11.71
N PRO A 44 -6.28 -2.44 12.17
CA PRO A 44 -5.56 -3.64 11.74
C PRO A 44 -5.75 -3.89 10.24
N ASP A 45 -6.89 -3.50 9.68
CA ASP A 45 -7.20 -3.65 8.26
C ASP A 45 -6.34 -2.73 7.40
N SER A 46 -5.66 -3.33 6.42
CA SER A 46 -4.82 -2.59 5.49
C SER A 46 -5.65 -1.80 4.48
N GLU A 47 -6.88 -2.22 4.18
CA GLU A 47 -7.75 -1.52 3.22
C GLU A 47 -8.24 -0.18 3.79
N ALA A 48 -8.77 -0.19 5.02
CA ALA A 48 -9.19 1.04 5.71
C ALA A 48 -8.02 2.02 5.93
N VAL A 49 -6.85 1.51 6.31
CA VAL A 49 -5.64 2.34 6.46
C VAL A 49 -5.24 2.97 5.13
N LEU A 50 -5.30 2.21 4.03
CA LEU A 50 -4.96 2.71 2.70
C LEU A 50 -5.90 3.83 2.25
N GLU A 51 -7.20 3.70 2.51
CA GLU A 51 -8.20 4.74 2.18
C GLU A 51 -7.86 6.06 2.88
N THR A 52 -7.63 6.04 4.18
CA THR A 52 -7.25 7.25 4.93
C THR A 52 -5.92 7.85 4.46
N LEU A 53 -4.95 7.00 4.13
CA LEU A 53 -3.66 7.49 3.61
C LEU A 53 -3.82 8.19 2.25
N LEU A 54 -4.71 7.71 1.37
CA LEU A 54 -4.99 8.33 0.09
C LEU A 54 -5.66 9.70 0.24
N GLU A 55 -6.54 9.87 1.23
CA GLU A 55 -7.15 11.17 1.55
C GLU A 55 -6.08 12.19 1.99
N ILE A 56 -5.23 11.81 2.94
CA ILE A 56 -4.11 12.66 3.42
C ILE A 56 -3.18 13.03 2.26
N GLU A 57 -2.94 12.09 1.36
CA GLU A 57 -2.08 12.27 0.20
C GLU A 57 -2.67 13.28 -0.79
N ASP A 58 -3.98 13.25 -1.03
CA ASP A 58 -4.64 14.23 -1.89
C ASP A 58 -4.62 15.63 -1.27
N GLU A 59 -4.88 15.76 0.03
CA GLU A 59 -4.75 17.03 0.76
C GLU A 59 -3.35 17.64 0.59
N LEU A 60 -2.30 16.85 0.80
CA LEU A 60 -0.91 17.30 0.64
C LEU A 60 -0.61 17.71 -0.81
N ASN A 61 -1.18 17.02 -1.78
CA ASN A 61 -1.05 17.41 -3.17
C ASN A 61 -1.79 18.71 -3.50
N GLN A 62 -2.97 18.94 -2.92
CA GLN A 62 -3.67 20.22 -3.07
C GLN A 62 -2.82 21.35 -2.46
N MET A 63 -2.28 21.16 -1.24
CA MET A 63 -1.38 22.12 -0.61
C MET A 63 -0.15 22.42 -1.48
N ARG A 64 0.46 21.38 -2.08
CA ARG A 64 1.60 21.53 -3.01
C ARG A 64 1.24 22.35 -4.24
N ARG A 65 0.09 22.07 -4.86
CA ARG A 65 -0.38 22.77 -6.07
C ARG A 65 -0.70 24.24 -5.82
N ASN A 66 -1.19 24.53 -4.61
CA ASN A 66 -1.60 25.88 -4.22
C ASN A 66 -0.46 26.67 -3.54
N GLY A 67 0.73 26.08 -3.39
CA GLY A 67 1.87 26.74 -2.75
C GLY A 67 1.65 27.06 -1.27
N TYR A 68 0.87 26.24 -0.56
CA TYR A 68 0.46 26.52 0.81
C TYR A 68 1.67 26.52 1.76
N ALA A 69 1.76 27.50 2.66
CA ALA A 69 2.91 27.65 3.57
C ALA A 69 3.09 26.46 4.54
N GLY A 70 2.01 25.74 4.84
CA GLY A 70 2.04 24.50 5.64
C GLY A 70 2.42 23.24 4.88
N TYR A 71 2.70 23.33 3.56
CA TYR A 71 3.08 22.17 2.77
C TYR A 71 4.47 21.66 3.19
N SER A 72 4.54 20.37 3.54
CA SER A 72 5.79 19.68 3.82
C SER A 72 6.05 18.58 2.78
N PRO A 73 7.05 18.75 1.90
CA PRO A 73 7.47 17.70 0.97
C PRO A 73 7.89 16.41 1.70
N ALA A 74 8.52 16.54 2.86
CA ALA A 74 8.94 15.40 3.67
C ALA A 74 7.73 14.59 4.16
N ARG A 75 6.69 15.27 4.68
CA ARG A 75 5.43 14.61 5.06
C ARG A 75 4.76 13.95 3.86
N HIS A 76 4.81 14.57 2.68
CA HIS A 76 4.26 14.00 1.45
C HIS A 76 4.97 12.71 1.06
N VAL A 77 6.30 12.69 1.07
CA VAL A 77 7.08 11.47 0.80
C VAL A 77 6.75 10.39 1.84
N ASP A 78 6.68 10.71 3.13
CA ASP A 78 6.34 9.74 4.18
C ASP A 78 4.97 9.08 3.96
N VAL A 79 3.95 9.87 3.56
CA VAL A 79 2.61 9.34 3.27
C VAL A 79 2.63 8.44 2.03
N VAL A 80 3.37 8.81 0.98
CA VAL A 80 3.52 7.96 -0.21
C VAL A 80 4.28 6.67 0.11
N ILE A 81 5.28 6.71 0.99
CA ILE A 81 5.95 5.52 1.52
C ILE A 81 4.95 4.60 2.23
N ALA A 82 4.08 5.17 3.06
CA ALA A 82 3.06 4.42 3.78
C ALA A 82 2.08 3.71 2.82
N ILE A 83 1.58 4.42 1.80
CA ILE A 83 0.71 3.87 0.77
C ILE A 83 1.38 2.70 0.05
N LEU A 84 2.62 2.89 -0.41
CA LEU A 84 3.37 1.83 -1.08
C LEU A 84 3.61 0.63 -0.16
N GLY A 85 3.86 0.89 1.12
CA GLY A 85 4.02 -0.11 2.17
C GLY A 85 2.77 -0.96 2.37
N GLU A 86 1.60 -0.33 2.60
CA GLU A 86 0.33 -1.03 2.78
C GLU A 86 -0.06 -1.82 1.53
N VAL A 87 0.11 -1.26 0.34
CA VAL A 87 -0.14 -1.96 -0.92
C VAL A 87 0.75 -3.21 -1.07
N ARG A 88 2.01 -3.16 -0.61
CA ARG A 88 2.88 -4.35 -0.58
C ARG A 88 2.39 -5.40 0.40
N LEU A 89 1.96 -4.99 1.59
CA LEU A 89 1.41 -5.90 2.61
C LEU A 89 0.14 -6.60 2.11
N MET A 90 -0.80 -5.86 1.51
CA MET A 90 -2.01 -6.42 0.93
C MET A 90 -1.72 -7.47 -0.15
N ARG A 91 -0.73 -7.21 -1.02
CA ARG A 91 -0.32 -8.18 -2.04
C ARG A 91 0.37 -9.40 -1.47
N ALA A 92 1.16 -9.23 -0.41
CA ALA A 92 1.78 -10.36 0.29
C ALA A 92 0.72 -11.25 0.94
N ALA A 93 -0.26 -10.65 1.64
CA ALA A 93 -1.38 -11.37 2.24
C ALA A 93 -2.19 -12.16 1.20
N ALA A 94 -2.57 -11.50 0.09
CA ALA A 94 -3.31 -12.15 -0.99
C ALA A 94 -2.54 -13.34 -1.61
N ARG A 95 -1.21 -13.26 -1.70
CA ARG A 95 -0.38 -14.39 -2.18
C ARG A 95 -0.41 -15.58 -1.22
N THR A 96 -0.32 -15.33 0.09
CA THR A 96 -0.37 -16.41 1.08
C THR A 96 -1.72 -17.13 1.11
N ASP A 97 -2.81 -16.42 0.81
CA ASP A 97 -4.14 -17.03 0.71
C ASP A 97 -4.27 -17.90 -0.55
N GLN A 98 -3.67 -17.47 -1.67
CA GLN A 98 -3.62 -18.27 -2.90
C GLN A 98 -2.80 -19.56 -2.74
N GLU A 99 -1.66 -19.50 -2.05
CA GLU A 99 -0.83 -20.68 -1.78
C GLU A 99 -1.62 -21.75 -0.99
N LYS A 100 -2.37 -21.35 0.05
CA LYS A 100 -3.25 -22.26 0.79
C LYS A 100 -4.36 -22.87 -0.06
N ALA A 101 -4.97 -22.09 -0.95
CA ALA A 101 -6.01 -22.58 -1.86
C ALA A 101 -5.45 -23.59 -2.87
N SER A 102 -4.25 -23.36 -3.39
CA SER A 102 -3.60 -24.26 -4.37
C SER A 102 -3.22 -25.64 -3.82
N GLY A 103 -2.87 -25.73 -2.52
CA GLY A 103 -2.53 -27.00 -1.88
C GLY A 103 -3.71 -27.95 -1.72
N ILE A 104 -4.92 -27.41 -1.58
CA ILE A 104 -6.16 -28.18 -1.50
C ILE A 104 -6.54 -28.78 -2.86
N GLU A 105 -6.43 -27.99 -3.94
CA GLU A 105 -6.68 -28.43 -5.33
C GLU A 105 -5.73 -29.56 -5.78
N ALA A 106 -4.46 -29.51 -5.36
CA ALA A 106 -3.46 -30.55 -5.65
C ALA A 106 -3.81 -31.89 -4.94
N PHE A 107 -4.33 -31.83 -3.72
CA PHE A 107 -4.77 -33.00 -2.96
C PHE A 107 -6.00 -33.68 -3.61
N PHE A 108 -6.98 -32.88 -4.03
CA PHE A 108 -8.17 -33.41 -4.73
C PHE A 108 -7.82 -34.02 -6.09
N SER A 109 -6.85 -33.45 -6.81
CA SER A 109 -6.37 -33.98 -8.09
C SER A 109 -5.68 -35.34 -7.96
N LEU A 110 -4.92 -35.57 -6.89
CA LEU A 110 -4.26 -36.86 -6.62
C LEU A 110 -5.26 -37.97 -6.27
N THR A 111 -6.35 -37.64 -5.60
CA THR A 111 -7.34 -38.64 -5.17
C THR A 111 -8.21 -39.12 -6.34
N LYS A 112 -8.45 -38.26 -7.35
CA LYS A 112 -9.26 -38.60 -8.54
C LYS A 112 -8.53 -39.48 -9.56
N ALA A 113 -7.19 -39.49 -9.54
CA ALA A 113 -6.37 -40.31 -10.43
C ALA A 113 -6.21 -41.78 -9.97
N SER A 114 -6.53 -42.09 -8.71
CA SER A 114 -6.36 -43.44 -8.14
C SER A 114 -7.61 -44.32 -8.23
N SER A 115 -8.73 -43.83 -8.76
CA SER A 115 -10.02 -44.54 -8.80
C SER A 115 -10.47 -44.97 -10.21
N ALA A 116 -9.54 -45.09 -11.17
CA ALA A 116 -9.79 -45.60 -12.51
C ALA A 116 -8.87 -46.81 -12.77
#